data_AF-A0A835ZF75-F1
#
_entry.id   AF-A0A835ZF75-F1
#
_cell.length_a   1.000
_cell.length_b   1.000
_cell.length_c   1.000
_cell.angle_alpha   90.00
_cell.angle_beta   90.00
_cell.angle_gamma   90.00
#
_symmetry.space_group_name_H-M   'P 1'
#
loop_
_entity.id
_entity.type
_entity.pdbx_description
1 polymer ?
#
loop_
_entity_poly.entity_id
_entity_poly.type
_entity_poly.pdbx_seq_one_letter_code
_entity_poly.pdbx_strand_id
1 'polypeptide(L)'
;DVPLYGHWQTEPYRPPPAVNGVIPRNPEYGTVDLWNGDRNLLPAGTVYLNPQEGASHVAAAARALGVDCAPAKVGFAFKSGRGVPQMQGFVVCQEHAVAVMAAAEALAEDARGKAQARREKAVLKRWKRLLQHLLKRMRLRQQYGH
;
A
#
# COMPACT_ATOMS: atom_id res chain seq x y z
N ASP A 1 24.31 15.70 -27.21
CA ASP A 1 24.89 16.16 -25.92
C ASP A 1 23.81 16.45 -24.90
N VAL A 2 24.09 16.17 -23.63
CA VAL A 2 23.20 16.50 -22.51
C VAL A 2 23.72 17.80 -21.87
N PRO A 3 22.91 18.86 -21.79
CA PRO A 3 23.35 20.11 -21.19
C PRO A 3 23.61 19.94 -19.69
N LEU A 4 24.66 20.60 -19.19
CA LEU A 4 25.02 20.62 -17.77
C LEU A 4 24.78 22.01 -17.21
N TYR A 5 24.27 22.07 -15.97
CA TYR A 5 23.91 23.33 -15.31
C TYR A 5 24.59 23.41 -13.95
N GLY A 6 25.03 24.62 -13.56
CA GLY A 6 25.52 24.91 -12.22
C GLY A 6 24.39 25.24 -11.25
N HIS A 7 24.64 25.13 -9.94
CA HIS A 7 23.64 25.45 -8.91
C HIS A 7 23.05 26.87 -9.01
N TRP A 8 23.82 27.85 -9.48
CA TRP A 8 23.36 29.23 -9.69
C TRP A 8 22.32 29.37 -10.81
N GLN A 9 22.12 28.32 -11.62
CA GLN A 9 21.11 28.25 -12.68
C GLN A 9 19.85 27.49 -12.25
N THR A 10 19.80 27.01 -11.00
CA THR A 10 18.70 26.17 -10.50
C THR A 10 18.02 26.83 -9.31
N GLU A 11 16.71 26.61 -9.16
CA GLU A 11 15.94 27.02 -8.01
C GLU A 11 15.24 25.82 -7.34
N PRO A 12 14.97 25.86 -6.03
CA PRO A 12 14.17 24.83 -5.37
C PRO A 12 12.79 24.72 -6.00
N TYR A 13 12.44 23.52 -6.47
CA TYR A 13 11.14 23.27 -7.05
C TYR A 13 10.03 23.36 -6.00
N ARG A 14 8.96 24.08 -6.34
CA ARG A 14 7.73 24.14 -5.54
C ARG A 14 6.58 23.60 -6.38
N PRO A 15 5.93 22.49 -5.97
CA PRO A 15 4.80 21.95 -6.70
C PRO A 15 3.61 22.91 -6.69
N PRO A 16 2.75 22.89 -7.72
CA PRO A 16 1.48 23.59 -7.67
C PRO A 16 0.64 23.10 -6.47
N PRO A 17 -0.20 23.95 -5.87
CA PRO A 17 -1.07 23.56 -4.75
C PRO A 17 -2.19 22.63 -5.20
N ALA A 18 -2.77 21.88 -4.27
CA ALA A 18 -4.05 21.22 -4.50
C ALA A 18 -5.18 22.25 -4.55
N VAL A 19 -6.11 22.09 -5.50
CA VAL A 19 -7.22 23.02 -5.73
C VAL A 19 -8.51 22.22 -5.82
N ASN A 20 -9.55 22.63 -5.08
CA ASN A 20 -10.86 21.98 -5.05
C ASN A 20 -10.79 20.47 -4.72
N GLY A 21 -9.91 20.09 -3.80
CA GLY A 21 -9.71 18.67 -3.44
C GLY A 21 -9.02 17.83 -4.51
N VAL A 22 -8.45 18.44 -5.56
CA VAL A 22 -7.72 17.74 -6.62
C VAL A 22 -6.21 17.92 -6.45
N ILE A 23 -5.52 16.79 -6.39
CA ILE A 23 -4.07 16.73 -6.22
C ILE A 23 -3.39 16.88 -7.60
N PRO A 24 -2.41 17.79 -7.75
CA PRO A 24 -1.64 17.89 -8.98
C PRO A 24 -0.71 16.70 -9.11
N ARG A 25 -0.75 16.06 -10.28
CA ARG A 25 -0.04 14.82 -10.58
C ARG A 25 0.84 14.97 -11.81
N ASN A 26 1.86 14.12 -11.89
CA ASN A 26 2.53 13.89 -13.16
C ASN A 26 1.51 13.37 -14.20
N PRO A 27 1.31 14.06 -15.34
CA PRO A 27 0.29 13.69 -16.32
C PRO A 27 0.52 12.32 -16.97
N GLU A 28 1.76 11.85 -17.04
CA GLU A 28 2.12 10.57 -17.67
C GLU A 28 1.84 9.37 -16.75
N TYR A 29 2.01 9.55 -15.43
CA TYR A 29 1.98 8.44 -14.46
C TYR A 29 0.90 8.55 -13.39
N GLY A 30 0.25 9.72 -13.26
CA GLY A 30 -0.75 9.98 -12.23
C GLY A 30 -0.19 9.99 -10.79
N THR A 31 1.12 10.16 -10.62
CA THR A 31 1.82 10.12 -9.32
C THR A 31 2.20 11.50 -8.84
N VAL A 32 2.43 11.64 -7.53
CA VAL A 32 3.12 12.79 -6.96
C VAL A 32 4.59 12.43 -6.77
N ASP A 33 5.49 13.26 -7.29
CA ASP A 33 6.94 13.02 -7.22
C ASP A 33 7.50 13.58 -5.91
N LEU A 34 7.81 12.70 -4.96
CA LEU A 34 8.35 13.02 -3.63
C LEU A 34 9.75 12.44 -3.48
N TRP A 35 10.69 12.94 -4.29
CA TRP A 35 12.06 12.45 -4.35
C TRP A 35 12.71 12.35 -2.97
N ASN A 36 13.25 11.17 -2.65
CA ASN A 36 13.87 10.84 -1.37
C ASN A 36 12.97 11.08 -0.14
N GLY A 37 11.65 11.12 -0.33
CA GLY A 37 10.70 11.39 0.74
C GLY A 37 10.68 12.86 1.20
N ASP A 38 11.25 13.78 0.42
CA ASP A 38 11.27 15.21 0.76
C ASP A 38 9.84 15.77 0.84
N ARG A 39 9.49 16.26 2.04
CA ARG A 39 8.17 16.86 2.32
C ARG A 39 7.99 18.22 1.65
N ASN A 40 9.06 18.90 1.27
CA ASN A 40 8.98 20.17 0.55
C ASN A 40 8.42 20.01 -0.87
N LEU A 41 8.45 18.78 -1.40
CA LEU A 41 7.87 18.43 -2.70
C LEU A 41 6.38 18.08 -2.62
N LEU A 42 5.75 18.21 -1.44
CA LEU A 42 4.30 18.04 -1.32
C LEU A 42 3.56 19.27 -1.86
N PRO A 43 2.54 19.07 -2.72
CA PRO A 43 1.59 20.12 -3.05
C PRO A 43 1.01 20.76 -1.79
N ALA A 44 0.96 22.09 -1.74
CA ALA A 44 0.33 22.78 -0.62
C ALA A 44 -1.14 22.35 -0.47
N GLY A 45 -1.61 22.17 0.77
CA GLY A 45 -2.94 21.64 1.07
C GLY A 45 -3.03 20.11 1.01
N THR A 46 -1.91 19.40 0.88
CA THR A 46 -1.89 17.93 0.90
C THR A 46 -1.03 17.39 2.04
N VAL A 47 -1.29 16.14 2.40
CA VAL A 47 -0.51 15.38 3.38
C VAL A 47 -0.08 14.04 2.78
N TYR A 48 1.08 13.59 3.19
CA TYR A 48 1.57 12.25 2.87
C TYR A 48 1.20 11.26 3.96
N LEU A 49 0.65 10.12 3.56
CA LEU A 49 0.30 9.01 4.42
C LEU A 49 1.21 7.82 4.12
N ASN A 50 1.97 7.40 5.13
CA ASN A 50 2.91 6.28 5.04
C ASN A 50 2.26 4.97 5.52
N PRO A 51 2.24 3.90 4.71
CA PRO A 51 1.75 2.59 5.13
C PRO A 51 2.50 2.02 6.33
N GLN A 52 3.78 2.37 6.50
CA GLN A 52 4.59 1.95 7.65
C GLN A 52 4.19 2.66 8.95
N GLU A 53 3.53 3.82 8.87
CA GLU A 53 3.04 4.61 10.01
C GLU A 53 1.55 4.34 10.29
N GLY A 54 1.06 3.15 9.91
CA GLY A 54 -0.33 2.73 10.14
C GLY A 54 -1.30 3.06 9.02
N ALA A 55 -0.88 3.78 7.97
CA ALA A 55 -1.73 4.16 6.85
C ALA A 55 -1.86 3.03 5.78
N SER A 56 -2.09 1.79 6.23
CA SER A 56 -2.41 0.68 5.33
C SER A 56 -3.79 0.88 4.70
N HIS A 57 -4.06 0.34 3.50
CA HIS A 57 -5.36 0.46 2.83
C HIS A 57 -5.86 1.87 2.47
N VAL A 58 -5.03 2.92 2.58
CA VAL A 58 -5.39 4.31 2.22
C VAL A 58 -6.03 4.44 0.84
N ALA A 59 -5.46 3.82 -0.20
CA ALA A 59 -6.06 3.87 -1.54
C ALA A 59 -7.44 3.20 -1.63
N ALA A 60 -7.71 2.17 -0.82
CA ALA A 60 -9.03 1.56 -0.76
C ALA A 60 -10.02 2.45 0.00
N ALA A 61 -9.56 3.04 1.11
CA ALA A 61 -10.35 3.99 1.91
C ALA A 61 -10.72 5.24 1.11
N ALA A 62 -9.75 5.88 0.44
CA ALA A 62 -9.98 7.06 -0.37
C ALA A 62 -10.99 6.79 -1.50
N ARG A 63 -10.86 5.65 -2.19
CA ARG A 63 -11.84 5.22 -3.22
C ARG A 63 -13.23 4.99 -2.64
N ALA A 64 -13.33 4.39 -1.45
CA ALA A 64 -14.62 4.16 -0.80
C ALA A 64 -15.30 5.48 -0.38
N LEU A 65 -14.51 6.49 -0.03
CA LEU A 65 -14.98 7.82 0.36
C LEU A 65 -15.16 8.79 -0.82
N GLY A 66 -14.75 8.40 -2.04
CA GLY A 66 -14.82 9.27 -3.22
C GLY A 66 -13.88 10.47 -3.17
N VAL A 67 -12.81 10.40 -2.37
CA VAL A 67 -11.82 11.48 -2.22
C VAL A 67 -10.58 11.22 -3.06
N ASP A 68 -9.99 12.31 -3.54
CA ASP A 68 -8.84 12.24 -4.42
C ASP A 68 -7.59 11.75 -3.67
N CYS A 69 -6.87 10.81 -4.27
CA CYS A 69 -5.71 10.16 -3.67
C CYS A 69 -4.71 9.78 -4.75
N ALA A 70 -3.45 10.17 -4.57
CA ALA A 70 -2.37 9.90 -5.52
C ALA A 70 -1.27 9.04 -4.88
N PRO A 71 -0.71 8.03 -5.57
CA PRO A 71 0.49 7.35 -5.11
C PRO A 71 1.70 8.30 -5.14
N ALA A 72 2.57 8.18 -4.14
CA ALA A 72 3.80 8.96 -4.07
C ALA A 72 4.99 8.17 -4.64
N LYS A 73 5.66 8.74 -5.64
CA LYS A 73 6.90 8.23 -6.23
C LYS A 73 8.08 8.81 -5.48
N VAL A 74 8.77 7.98 -4.70
CA VAL A 74 9.86 8.44 -3.83
C VAL A 74 11.25 8.27 -4.44
N GLY A 75 11.37 7.49 -5.50
CA GLY A 75 12.64 7.23 -6.15
C GLY A 75 12.55 6.12 -7.18
N PHE A 76 13.68 5.46 -7.42
CA PHE A 76 13.79 4.27 -8.26
C PHE A 76 14.49 3.16 -7.49
N ALA A 77 13.98 1.94 -7.62
CA ALA A 77 14.63 0.74 -7.13
C ALA A 77 15.21 -0.04 -8.32
N PHE A 78 16.38 -0.65 -8.13
CA PHE A 78 16.93 -1.57 -9.12
C PHE A 78 16.42 -2.98 -8.85
N LYS A 79 15.69 -3.55 -9.81
CA LYS A 79 15.22 -4.93 -9.78
C LYS A 79 15.62 -5.62 -11.08
N SER A 80 16.34 -6.74 -10.97
CA SER A 80 16.77 -7.54 -12.12
C SER A 80 17.47 -6.71 -13.22
N GLY A 81 18.36 -5.80 -12.81
CA GLY A 81 19.11 -4.93 -13.73
C GLY A 81 18.30 -3.80 -14.37
N ARG A 82 17.02 -3.60 -13.98
CA ARG A 82 16.18 -2.51 -14.48
C ARG A 82 15.79 -1.55 -13.36
N GLY A 83 15.80 -0.25 -13.64
CA GLY A 83 15.26 0.77 -12.75
C GLY A 83 13.74 0.75 -12.82
N VAL A 84 13.08 0.52 -11.68
CA VAL A 84 11.63 0.57 -11.55
C VAL A 84 11.23 1.68 -10.58
N PRO A 85 10.14 2.42 -10.84
CA PRO A 85 9.71 3.48 -9.94
C PRO A 85 9.37 2.90 -8.57
N GLN A 86 9.91 3.51 -7.53
CA GLN A 86 9.62 3.17 -6.14
C GLN A 86 8.45 4.02 -5.68
N MET A 87 7.28 3.38 -5.59
CA MET A 87 6.09 4.00 -4.99
C MET A 87 6.07 3.69 -3.50
N GLN A 88 5.93 4.72 -2.68
CA GLN A 88 5.78 4.57 -1.24
C GLN A 88 4.74 5.56 -0.75
N GLY A 89 3.73 5.05 -0.06
CA GLY A 89 2.64 5.85 0.49
C GLY A 89 1.78 6.57 -0.53
N PHE A 90 0.94 7.45 0.01
CA PHE A 90 -0.12 8.13 -0.72
C PHE A 90 -0.19 9.58 -0.30
N VAL A 91 -0.56 10.45 -1.23
CA VAL A 91 -0.85 11.85 -0.98
C VAL A 91 -2.36 12.02 -1.03
N VAL A 92 -2.90 12.72 -0.03
CA VAL A 92 -4.33 13.08 0.07
C VAL A 92 -4.46 14.55 0.45
N CYS A 93 -5.58 15.18 0.09
CA CYS A 93 -5.87 16.53 0.57
C CYS A 93 -6.04 16.55 2.10
N GLN A 94 -5.54 17.61 2.73
CA GLN A 94 -5.43 17.72 4.19
C GLN A 94 -6.79 17.60 4.88
N GLU A 95 -7.83 18.19 4.29
CA GLU A 95 -9.22 18.16 4.76
C GLU A 95 -9.82 16.76 4.83
N HIS A 96 -9.29 15.80 4.05
CA HIS A 96 -9.78 14.43 3.99
C HIS A 96 -8.89 13.44 4.75
N ALA A 97 -7.71 13.87 5.21
CA ALA A 97 -6.71 13.00 5.83
C ALA A 97 -7.27 12.17 7.00
N VAL A 98 -8.00 12.82 7.90
CA VAL A 98 -8.58 12.17 9.09
C VAL A 98 -9.63 11.12 8.69
N ALA A 99 -10.54 11.47 7.79
CA ALA A 99 -11.57 10.55 7.32
C ALA A 99 -10.98 9.34 6.59
N VAL A 100 -10.00 9.58 5.72
CA VAL A 100 -9.29 8.53 4.99
C VAL A 100 -8.54 7.60 5.94
N MET A 101 -7.86 8.14 6.95
CA MET A 101 -7.17 7.33 7.95
C MET A 101 -8.13 6.46 8.77
N ALA A 102 -9.24 7.03 9.24
CA ALA A 102 -10.23 6.27 10.01
C ALA A 102 -10.85 5.13 9.17
N ALA A 103 -11.19 5.40 7.91
CA ALA A 103 -11.70 4.38 6.99
C ALA A 103 -10.61 3.32 6.66
N ALA A 104 -9.37 3.74 6.51
CA ALA A 104 -8.23 2.86 6.28
C ALA A 104 -7.99 1.90 7.46
N GLU A 105 -8.09 2.39 8.68
CA GLU A 105 -7.99 1.59 9.90
C GLU A 105 -9.14 0.57 10.01
N ALA A 106 -10.39 1.01 9.75
CA ALA A 106 -11.54 0.10 9.73
C ALA A 106 -11.38 -1.03 8.69
N LEU A 107 -10.87 -0.72 7.51
CA LEU A 107 -10.56 -1.72 6.48
C LEU A 107 -9.43 -2.66 6.91
N ALA A 108 -8.41 -2.15 7.60
CA ALA A 108 -7.33 -2.97 8.13
C ALA A 108 -7.85 -3.97 9.17
N GLU A 109 -8.71 -3.54 10.08
CA GLU A 109 -9.32 -4.42 11.10
C GLU A 109 -10.22 -5.50 10.49
N ASP A 110 -11.07 -5.14 9.53
CA ASP A 110 -11.88 -6.14 8.81
C ASP A 110 -11.00 -7.17 8.07
N ALA A 111 -9.92 -6.71 7.42
CA ALA A 111 -8.96 -7.59 6.76
C ALA A 111 -8.27 -8.54 7.75
N ARG A 112 -7.88 -8.04 8.94
CA ARG A 112 -7.30 -8.85 10.02
C ARG A 112 -8.29 -9.90 10.53
N GLY A 113 -9.54 -9.51 10.78
CA GLY A 113 -10.60 -10.43 11.21
C GLY A 113 -10.87 -11.55 10.18
N LYS A 114 -10.97 -11.19 8.89
CA LYS A 114 -11.14 -12.16 7.81
C LYS A 114 -9.94 -13.09 7.67
N ALA A 115 -8.71 -12.58 7.82
CA ALA A 115 -7.50 -13.39 7.77
C ALA A 115 -7.45 -14.40 8.93
N GLN A 116 -7.82 -13.97 10.14
CA GLN A 116 -7.88 -14.83 11.32
C GLN A 116 -8.91 -15.95 11.14
N ALA A 117 -10.14 -15.61 10.72
CA ALA A 117 -11.18 -16.62 10.46
C ALA A 117 -10.78 -17.62 9.36
N ARG A 118 -10.07 -17.16 8.32
CA ARG A 118 -9.51 -18.05 7.27
C ARG A 118 -8.45 -18.98 7.84
N ARG A 119 -7.56 -18.47 8.71
CA ARG A 119 -6.52 -19.26 9.38
C ARG A 119 -7.12 -20.34 10.27
N GLU A 120 -8.10 -20.00 11.10
CA GLU A 120 -8.79 -20.95 11.97
C GLU A 120 -9.47 -22.08 11.17
N LYS A 121 -10.23 -21.72 10.12
CA LYS A 121 -10.83 -22.70 9.21
C LYS A 121 -9.77 -23.60 8.56
N ALA A 122 -8.63 -23.06 8.16
CA ALA A 122 -7.55 -23.83 7.57
C ALA A 122 -6.91 -24.81 8.58
N VAL A 123 -6.72 -24.39 9.83
CA VAL A 123 -6.21 -25.24 10.91
C VAL A 123 -7.17 -26.39 11.19
N LEU A 124 -8.47 -26.12 11.37
CA LEU A 124 -9.48 -27.15 11.59
C LEU A 124 -9.57 -28.14 10.42
N LYS A 125 -9.50 -27.65 9.18
CA LYS A 125 -9.47 -28.50 7.98
C LYS A 125 -8.26 -29.43 7.99
N ARG A 126 -7.08 -28.94 8.38
CA ARG A 126 -5.85 -29.75 8.48
C ARG A 126 -5.98 -30.82 9.57
N TRP A 127 -6.48 -30.47 10.75
CA TRP A 127 -6.72 -31.42 11.84
C TRP A 127 -7.70 -32.53 11.45
N LYS A 128 -8.82 -32.17 10.82
CA LYS A 128 -9.78 -33.15 10.31
C LYS A 128 -9.12 -34.14 9.34
N ARG A 129 -8.27 -33.64 8.42
CA ARG A 129 -7.55 -34.46 7.45
C ARG A 129 -6.55 -35.40 8.13
N LEU A 130 -5.83 -34.91 9.14
CA LEU A 130 -4.89 -35.72 9.93
C LEU A 130 -5.61 -36.88 10.63
N LEU A 131 -6.70 -36.59 11.35
CA LEU A 131 -7.49 -37.61 12.05
C LEU A 131 -8.07 -38.65 11.08
N GLN A 132 -8.60 -38.21 9.93
CA GLN A 132 -9.08 -39.13 8.89
C GLN A 132 -7.97 -40.05 8.37
N HIS A 133 -6.75 -39.55 8.16
CA HIS A 133 -5.62 -40.38 7.74
C HIS A 133 -5.18 -41.38 8.83
N LEU A 134 -5.18 -40.96 10.10
CA LEU A 134 -4.86 -41.85 11.22
C LEU A 134 -5.89 -42.98 11.33
N LEU A 135 -7.19 -42.66 11.29
CA LEU A 135 -8.27 -43.65 11.33
C LEU A 135 -8.19 -44.63 10.15
N LYS A 136 -7.93 -44.14 8.93
CA LYS A 136 -7.74 -45.00 7.75
C LYS A 136 -6.54 -45.93 7.93
N ARG A 137 -5.41 -45.44 8.43
CA ARG A 137 -4.22 -46.25 8.72
C ARG A 137 -4.50 -47.32 9.77
N MET A 138 -5.20 -46.96 10.85
CA MET A 138 -5.59 -47.92 11.90
C MET A 138 -6.49 -49.03 11.33
N ARG A 139 -7.50 -48.67 10.53
CA ARG A 139 -8.39 -49.65 9.88
C ARG A 139 -7.63 -50.59 8.94
N LEU A 140 -6.76 -50.05 8.08
CA LEU A 140 -5.97 -50.87 7.16
C LEU A 140 -5.06 -51.85 7.91
N ARG A 141 -4.41 -51.41 9.00
CA ARG A 141 -3.61 -52.30 9.85
C ARG A 141 -4.44 -53.41 10.50
N GLN A 142 -5.66 -53.12 10.95
CA GLN A 142 -6.53 -54.15 11.53
C GLN A 142 -6.99 -55.18 10.49
N GLN A 143 -7.25 -54.77 9.24
CA GLN A 143 -7.78 -55.66 8.21
C GLN A 143 -6.71 -56.47 7.46
N TYR A 144 -5.48 -55.94 7.35
CA TYR A 144 -4.45 -56.50 6.48
C TYR A 144 -3.05 -56.58 7.14
N GLY A 145 -2.94 -56.37 8.46
CA GLY A 145 -1.67 -56.31 9.18
C GLY A 145 -1.13 -57.65 9.67
N HIS A 146 -1.37 -58.74 8.94
CA HIS A 146 -0.64 -60.01 9.09
C HIS A 146 0.67 -59.95 8.32
#